data_AF-A0A955Y7M4-F1
#
_entry.id   AF-A0A955Y7M4-F1
#
_cell.length_a   1.000
_cell.length_b   1.000
_cell.length_c   1.000
_cell.angle_alpha   90.00
_cell.angle_beta   90.00
_cell.angle_gamma   90.00
#
_symmetry.space_group_name_H-M   'P 1'
#
loop_
_entity.id
_entity.type
_entity.pdbx_description
1 polymer ?
#
loop_
_entity_poly.entity_id
_entity_poly.type
_entity_poly.pdbx_seq_one_letter_code
_entity_poly.pdbx_strand_id
1 'polypeptide(L)'
;MEGVAVGVAVLGAVLAGLSAIGAGGAGLMVLWSRRAVARPGDAWLEGACSLVGGFPGGGAVAAREALDSGWGVVTPDEAFALADELTWRTDAVAWSRVRALWVLRRAVEAGWLDADEGRERARLLAAELRERFGSWEELAAAVAAERAAIVGESPPVVIPARAVGHAHPLNTAGPSA
;
A
#
# COMPACT_ATOMS: atom_id res chain seq x y z
N MET A 1 20.18 -39.26 -37.27
CA MET A 1 19.60 -40.13 -36.23
C MET A 1 20.09 -39.55 -34.90
N GLU A 2 19.21 -38.84 -34.21
CA GLU A 2 18.75 -39.17 -32.84
C GLU A 2 19.85 -38.86 -31.80
N GLY A 3 19.68 -38.07 -30.75
CA GLY A 3 18.52 -37.84 -29.90
C GLY A 3 18.95 -38.09 -28.44
N VAL A 4 19.00 -37.01 -27.63
CA VAL A 4 18.65 -36.89 -26.19
C VAL A 4 19.12 -37.94 -25.16
N ALA A 5 19.78 -37.49 -24.07
CA ALA A 5 19.52 -37.85 -22.65
C ALA A 5 20.53 -37.11 -21.73
N VAL A 6 20.14 -36.15 -20.87
CA VAL A 6 19.58 -36.27 -19.50
C VAL A 6 20.52 -36.99 -18.50
N GLY A 7 20.88 -36.30 -17.40
CA GLY A 7 21.56 -36.93 -16.27
C GLY A 7 21.91 -35.98 -15.12
N VAL A 8 20.93 -35.68 -14.27
CA VAL A 8 21.08 -35.03 -12.96
C VAL A 8 21.85 -35.95 -12.00
N ALA A 9 22.88 -35.43 -11.33
CA ALA A 9 23.55 -36.11 -10.20
C ALA A 9 23.74 -35.09 -9.05
N VAL A 10 22.82 -35.10 -8.08
CA VAL A 10 23.02 -35.67 -6.72
C VAL A 10 23.90 -34.78 -5.84
N LEU A 11 23.22 -33.85 -5.13
CA LEU A 11 23.78 -33.09 -4.02
C LEU A 11 23.80 -34.00 -2.78
N GLY A 12 24.98 -34.15 -2.19
CA GLY A 12 25.26 -35.06 -1.08
C GLY A 12 24.61 -34.67 0.25
N ALA A 13 24.48 -35.72 1.07
CA ALA A 13 24.09 -35.78 2.47
C ALA A 13 24.82 -34.74 3.37
N VAL A 14 24.31 -34.37 4.55
CA VAL A 14 24.49 -35.07 5.84
C VAL A 14 23.71 -34.23 6.87
N LEU A 15 22.62 -34.74 7.47
CA LEU A 15 22.54 -35.48 8.74
C LEU A 15 22.56 -34.61 10.01
N ALA A 16 21.48 -34.77 10.78
CA ALA A 16 21.38 -34.82 12.24
C ALA A 16 21.82 -33.60 13.07
N GLY A 17 20.82 -33.00 13.72
CA GLY A 17 21.00 -32.07 14.85
C GLY A 17 19.73 -32.03 15.70
N LEU A 18 19.40 -33.14 16.33
CA LEU A 18 18.31 -33.29 17.29
C LEU A 18 18.80 -32.75 18.65
N SER A 19 18.36 -31.55 19.02
CA SER A 19 18.45 -31.06 20.40
C SER A 19 17.07 -30.60 20.82
N ALA A 20 16.44 -31.45 21.63
CA ALA A 20 15.27 -31.10 22.41
C ALA A 20 15.65 -30.07 23.49
N ILE A 21 14.87 -29.00 23.64
CA ILE A 21 14.55 -28.25 24.86
C ILE A 21 13.42 -27.27 24.50
N GLY A 22 12.39 -27.19 25.34
CA GLY A 22 11.60 -25.96 25.50
C GLY A 22 10.21 -25.96 24.88
N ALA A 23 9.25 -26.41 25.68
CA ALA A 23 7.82 -26.33 25.42
C ALA A 23 7.31 -24.87 25.31
N GLY A 24 6.35 -24.66 24.41
CA GLY A 24 5.20 -23.76 24.61
C GLY A 24 5.43 -22.26 24.43
N GLY A 25 5.00 -21.71 23.28
CA GLY A 25 4.46 -20.34 23.25
C GLY A 25 5.01 -19.36 22.22
N ALA A 26 6.04 -19.68 21.45
CA ALA A 26 6.67 -18.70 20.54
C ALA A 26 6.69 -19.09 19.04
N GLY A 27 5.91 -20.11 18.65
CA GLY A 27 5.98 -20.69 17.30
C GLY A 27 5.01 -20.11 16.25
N LEU A 28 4.13 -19.17 16.61
CA LEU A 28 3.02 -18.72 15.73
C LEU A 28 3.10 -17.25 15.28
N MET A 29 4.24 -16.58 15.49
CA MET A 29 4.36 -15.13 15.19
C MET A 29 5.39 -14.77 14.11
N VAL A 30 5.98 -15.73 13.40
CA VAL A 30 6.99 -15.47 12.35
C VAL A 30 6.60 -16.05 10.98
N LEU A 31 5.30 -16.27 10.76
CA LEU A 31 4.76 -16.85 9.51
C LEU A 31 3.77 -15.94 8.76
N TRP A 32 3.80 -14.64 9.02
CA TRP A 32 3.08 -13.63 8.23
C TRP A 32 4.00 -12.73 7.39
N SER A 33 5.34 -12.85 7.53
CA SER A 33 6.32 -12.12 6.73
C SER A 33 6.68 -12.82 5.41
N ARG A 34 5.80 -13.68 4.89
CA ARG A 34 5.87 -14.04 3.48
C ARG A 34 5.34 -12.85 2.71
N ARG A 35 6.26 -12.06 2.15
CA ARG A 35 6.02 -11.13 1.04
C ARG A 35 4.96 -11.74 0.14
N ALA A 36 3.71 -11.28 0.25
CA ALA A 36 2.81 -11.35 -0.87
C ALA A 36 3.58 -10.70 -2.01
N VAL A 37 3.82 -11.45 -3.09
CA VAL A 37 4.27 -10.86 -4.34
C VAL A 37 3.17 -9.85 -4.66
N ALA A 38 3.42 -8.58 -4.35
CA ALA A 38 2.44 -7.52 -4.53
C ALA A 38 2.01 -7.61 -5.98
N ARG A 39 0.72 -7.88 -6.22
CA ARG A 39 0.23 -7.87 -7.60
C ARG A 39 0.49 -6.45 -8.13
N PRO A 40 0.79 -6.27 -9.42
CA PRO A 40 1.10 -4.95 -9.96
C PRO A 40 0.07 -3.85 -9.60
N GLY A 41 -1.21 -4.23 -9.41
CA GLY A 41 -2.26 -3.33 -8.95
C GLY A 41 -2.25 -3.00 -7.45
N ASP A 42 -1.65 -3.86 -6.62
CA ASP A 42 -1.58 -3.62 -5.18
C ASP A 42 -0.63 -2.45 -4.87
N ALA A 43 0.47 -2.28 -5.62
CA ALA A 43 1.39 -1.15 -5.42
C ALA A 43 0.73 0.22 -5.67
N TRP A 44 -0.20 0.30 -6.62
CA TRP A 44 -0.96 1.52 -6.89
C TRP A 44 -1.95 1.83 -5.76
N LEU A 45 -2.62 0.80 -5.25
CA LEU A 45 -3.53 0.90 -4.11
C LEU A 45 -2.80 1.33 -2.83
N GLU A 46 -1.62 0.75 -2.55
CA GLU A 46 -0.74 1.15 -1.46
C GLU A 46 -0.34 2.63 -1.60
N GLY A 47 0.06 3.03 -2.81
CA GLY A 47 0.36 4.42 -3.13
C GLY A 47 -0.83 5.32 -2.83
N ALA A 48 -1.99 5.05 -3.42
CA ALA A 48 -3.19 5.87 -3.26
C ALA A 48 -3.58 6.05 -1.79
N CYS A 49 -3.56 4.98 -0.99
CA CYS A 49 -3.86 5.05 0.45
C CYS A 49 -2.86 5.96 1.20
N SER A 50 -1.60 6.02 0.78
CA SER A 50 -0.58 6.85 1.43
C SER A 50 -0.88 8.35 1.37
N LEU A 51 -1.67 8.80 0.39
CA LEU A 51 -2.04 10.21 0.22
C LEU A 51 -3.00 10.74 1.30
N VAL A 52 -3.69 9.85 2.04
CA VAL A 52 -4.65 10.26 3.08
C VAL A 52 -3.97 10.62 4.40
N GLY A 53 -2.86 9.97 4.76
CA GLY A 53 -2.25 10.20 6.07
C GLY A 53 -1.37 9.07 6.58
N GLY A 54 -0.55 8.48 5.71
CA GLY A 54 0.44 7.49 6.11
C GLY A 54 -0.13 6.15 6.59
N PHE A 55 0.80 5.26 6.92
CA PHE A 55 0.55 3.87 7.25
C PHE A 55 0.79 3.61 8.74
N PRO A 56 -0.22 3.71 9.62
CA PRO A 56 -0.13 2.96 10.85
C PRO A 56 -0.22 1.47 10.48
N GLY A 57 0.90 0.78 10.49
CA GLY A 57 0.89 -0.64 10.83
C GLY A 57 0.34 -0.80 12.25
N GLY A 58 -0.16 -1.99 12.60
CA GLY A 58 -0.67 -2.22 13.97
C GLY A 58 -1.78 -3.25 14.10
N GLY A 59 -2.21 -3.88 13.01
CA GLY A 59 -3.26 -4.89 13.04
C GLY A 59 -4.64 -4.31 13.33
N ALA A 60 -5.58 -5.18 13.71
CA ALA A 60 -7.00 -4.83 13.77
C ALA A 60 -7.36 -3.73 14.77
N VAL A 61 -6.69 -3.67 15.93
CA VAL A 61 -6.97 -2.66 16.95
C VAL A 61 -6.60 -1.27 16.44
N ALA A 62 -5.40 -1.11 15.90
CA ALA A 62 -4.94 0.16 15.34
C ALA A 62 -5.79 0.61 14.14
N ALA A 63 -6.26 -0.33 13.32
CA ALA A 63 -7.15 -0.01 12.20
C ALA A 63 -8.50 0.55 12.68
N ARG A 64 -9.10 -0.03 13.74
CA ARG A 64 -10.34 0.47 14.34
C ARG A 64 -10.15 1.83 14.99
N GLU A 65 -9.08 2.02 15.74
CA GLU A 65 -8.75 3.32 16.36
C GLU A 65 -8.55 4.42 15.30
N ALA A 66 -7.93 4.10 14.16
CA ALA A 66 -7.76 5.04 13.07
C ALA A 66 -9.10 5.39 12.39
N LEU A 67 -10.02 4.43 12.25
CA LEU A 67 -11.38 4.67 11.72
C LEU A 67 -12.22 5.54 12.68
N ASP A 68 -12.13 5.27 13.98
CA ASP A 68 -12.82 6.03 15.03
C ASP A 68 -12.27 7.47 15.13
N SER A 69 -10.96 7.62 15.37
CA SER A 69 -10.36 8.96 15.53
C SER A 69 -10.40 9.83 14.27
N GLY A 70 -10.32 9.22 13.09
CA GLY A 70 -10.33 9.97 11.83
C GLY A 70 -11.72 10.30 11.28
N TRP A 71 -12.71 9.44 11.54
CA TRP A 71 -14.03 9.53 10.91
C TRP A 71 -15.22 9.21 11.82
N GLY A 72 -14.99 8.92 13.10
CA GLY A 72 -16.03 8.53 14.05
C GLY A 72 -16.67 7.18 13.73
N VAL A 73 -15.98 6.32 12.97
CA VAL A 73 -16.50 5.03 12.52
C VAL A 73 -16.13 3.95 13.54
N VAL A 74 -17.13 3.40 14.22
CA VAL A 74 -16.92 2.38 15.28
C VAL A 74 -17.51 1.02 14.92
N THR A 75 -18.29 0.94 13.85
CA THR A 75 -18.92 -0.30 13.37
C THR A 75 -18.58 -0.64 11.92
N PRO A 76 -18.71 -1.92 11.53
CA PRO A 76 -18.60 -2.34 10.13
C PRO A 76 -19.55 -1.59 9.19
N ASP A 77 -20.83 -1.48 9.56
CA ASP A 77 -21.87 -0.86 8.73
C ASP A 77 -21.58 0.63 8.45
N GLU A 78 -21.08 1.35 9.45
CA GLU A 78 -20.62 2.75 9.29
C GLU A 78 -19.42 2.84 8.35
N ALA A 79 -18.48 1.89 8.40
CA ALA A 79 -17.33 1.88 7.50
C ALA A 79 -17.75 1.67 6.04
N PHE A 80 -18.72 0.78 5.80
CA PHE A 80 -19.28 0.58 4.46
C PHE A 80 -20.05 1.79 3.97
N ALA A 81 -20.96 2.32 4.79
CA ALA A 81 -21.74 3.50 4.45
C ALA A 81 -20.84 4.68 4.10
N LEU A 82 -19.76 4.89 4.88
CA LEU A 82 -18.78 5.93 4.62
C LEU A 82 -18.01 5.67 3.31
N ALA A 83 -17.57 4.43 3.05
CA ALA A 83 -16.85 4.11 1.82
C ALA A 83 -17.74 4.34 0.58
N ASP A 84 -19.01 3.97 0.64
CA ASP A 84 -19.98 4.18 -0.43
C ASP A 84 -20.30 5.67 -0.61
N GLU A 85 -20.54 6.41 0.48
CA GLU A 85 -20.76 7.86 0.42
C GLU A 85 -19.58 8.55 -0.28
N LEU A 86 -18.35 8.28 0.16
CA LEU A 86 -17.13 8.82 -0.44
C LEU A 86 -16.96 8.41 -1.91
N THR A 87 -17.47 7.25 -2.30
CA THR A 87 -17.50 6.79 -3.68
C THR A 87 -18.48 7.64 -4.50
N TRP A 88 -19.66 7.97 -4.00
CA TRP A 88 -20.64 8.71 -4.80
C TRP A 88 -20.44 10.23 -4.84
N ARG A 89 -19.53 10.77 -4.04
CA ARG A 89 -19.21 12.22 -4.04
C ARG A 89 -18.59 12.68 -5.36
N THR A 90 -19.07 13.83 -5.85
CA THR A 90 -18.65 14.43 -7.12
C THR A 90 -17.92 15.76 -6.97
N ASP A 91 -17.94 16.36 -5.79
CA ASP A 91 -17.38 17.68 -5.49
C ASP A 91 -15.86 17.67 -5.29
N ALA A 92 -15.32 16.53 -4.86
CA ALA A 92 -13.89 16.28 -4.71
C ALA A 92 -13.60 14.80 -5.02
N VAL A 93 -13.60 14.47 -6.30
CA VAL A 93 -13.56 13.07 -6.76
C VAL A 93 -12.25 12.40 -6.35
N ALA A 94 -11.11 13.03 -6.63
CA ALA A 94 -9.81 12.43 -6.34
C ALA A 94 -9.64 12.15 -4.84
N TRP A 95 -9.94 13.14 -4.01
CA TRP A 95 -9.82 13.09 -2.57
C TRP A 95 -10.83 12.13 -1.93
N SER A 96 -12.08 12.16 -2.36
CA SER A 96 -13.11 11.28 -1.80
C SER A 96 -12.82 9.82 -2.14
N ARG A 97 -12.43 9.50 -3.38
CA ARG A 97 -12.10 8.12 -3.77
C ARG A 97 -10.85 7.60 -3.08
N VAL A 98 -9.83 8.43 -2.90
CA VAL A 98 -8.63 8.05 -2.15
C VAL A 98 -8.94 7.79 -0.68
N ARG A 99 -9.86 8.56 -0.07
CA ARG A 99 -10.38 8.25 1.27
C ARG A 99 -11.22 6.99 1.31
N ALA A 100 -12.06 6.73 0.31
CA ALA A 100 -12.84 5.50 0.21
C ALA A 100 -11.92 4.27 0.18
N LEU A 101 -10.84 4.31 -0.61
CA LEU A 101 -9.80 3.27 -0.62
C LEU A 101 -9.18 3.05 0.75
N TRP A 102 -8.84 4.14 1.45
CA TRP A 102 -8.27 4.08 2.79
C TRP A 102 -9.24 3.42 3.79
N VAL A 103 -10.53 3.80 3.76
CA VAL A 103 -11.57 3.22 4.63
C VAL A 103 -11.75 1.74 4.37
N LEU A 104 -11.89 1.33 3.09
CA LEU A 104 -12.04 -0.08 2.72
C LEU A 104 -10.87 -0.93 3.19
N ARG A 105 -9.65 -0.43 3.01
CA ARG A 105 -8.45 -1.10 3.48
C ARG A 105 -8.47 -1.28 5.00
N ARG A 106 -8.84 -0.24 5.73
CA ARG A 106 -8.86 -0.26 7.21
C ARG A 106 -9.96 -1.14 7.74
N ALA A 107 -11.10 -1.22 7.06
CA ALA A 107 -12.16 -2.17 7.37
C ALA A 107 -11.68 -3.63 7.23
N VAL A 108 -10.87 -3.93 6.19
CA VAL A 108 -10.22 -5.26 6.07
C VAL A 108 -9.24 -5.50 7.22
N GLU A 109 -8.35 -4.54 7.50
CA GLU A 109 -7.37 -4.67 8.58
C GLU A 109 -8.03 -4.82 9.97
N ALA A 110 -9.16 -4.13 10.19
CA ALA A 110 -10.00 -4.23 11.38
C ALA A 110 -10.74 -5.57 11.52
N GLY A 111 -10.72 -6.41 10.48
CA GLY A 111 -11.47 -7.67 10.42
C GLY A 111 -12.99 -7.46 10.28
N TRP A 112 -13.42 -6.32 9.76
CA TRP A 112 -14.82 -6.01 9.48
C TRP A 112 -15.25 -6.43 8.08
N LEU A 113 -14.29 -6.43 7.15
CA LEU A 113 -14.49 -6.80 5.76
C LEU A 113 -13.68 -8.05 5.44
N ASP A 114 -14.27 -8.96 4.67
CA ASP A 114 -13.51 -10.07 4.10
C ASP A 114 -12.37 -9.52 3.23
N ALA A 115 -11.19 -10.14 3.36
CA ALA A 115 -9.99 -9.63 2.72
C ALA A 115 -10.07 -9.66 1.19
N ASP A 116 -10.82 -10.60 0.61
CA ASP A 116 -10.99 -10.68 -0.83
C ASP A 116 -12.07 -9.72 -1.32
N GLU A 117 -13.21 -9.61 -0.62
CA GLU A 117 -14.25 -8.63 -0.95
C GLU A 117 -13.73 -7.19 -0.89
N GLY A 118 -13.03 -6.84 0.20
CA GLY A 118 -12.50 -5.50 0.37
C GLY A 118 -11.39 -5.16 -0.60
N ARG A 119 -10.52 -6.13 -0.91
CA ARG A 119 -9.47 -5.94 -1.91
C ARG A 119 -10.05 -5.79 -3.31
N GLU A 120 -11.13 -6.51 -3.64
CA GLU A 120 -11.77 -6.37 -4.95
C GLU A 120 -12.42 -4.99 -5.12
N ARG A 121 -13.19 -4.51 -4.14
CA ARG A 121 -13.74 -3.15 -4.19
C ARG A 121 -12.64 -2.10 -4.29
N ALA A 122 -11.58 -2.24 -3.50
CA ALA A 122 -10.48 -1.30 -3.54
C ALA A 122 -9.71 -1.35 -4.88
N ARG A 123 -9.63 -2.52 -5.54
CA ARG A 123 -9.05 -2.61 -6.90
C ARG A 123 -9.90 -1.92 -7.95
N LEU A 124 -11.22 -2.05 -7.90
CA LEU A 124 -12.11 -1.37 -8.84
C LEU A 124 -11.99 0.15 -8.72
N LEU A 125 -11.98 0.67 -7.48
CA LEU A 125 -11.73 2.09 -7.21
C LEU A 125 -10.34 2.55 -7.67
N ALA A 126 -9.29 1.74 -7.43
CA ALA A 126 -7.94 2.06 -7.86
C ALA A 126 -7.81 2.07 -9.39
N ALA A 127 -8.51 1.17 -10.09
CA ALA A 127 -8.57 1.13 -11.55
C ALA A 127 -9.29 2.37 -12.10
N GLU A 128 -10.43 2.75 -11.51
CA GLU A 128 -11.17 3.97 -11.87
C GLU A 128 -10.29 5.22 -11.71
N LEU A 129 -9.59 5.35 -10.58
CA LEU A 129 -8.66 6.47 -10.36
C LEU A 129 -7.54 6.49 -11.40
N ARG A 130 -6.98 5.32 -11.72
CA ARG A 130 -5.90 5.23 -12.72
C ARG A 130 -6.40 5.60 -14.12
N GLU A 131 -7.60 5.16 -14.50
CA GLU A 131 -8.21 5.51 -15.78
C GLU A 131 -8.48 7.01 -15.87
N ARG A 132 -8.99 7.60 -14.78
CA ARG A 132 -9.38 9.02 -14.74
C ARG A 132 -8.19 9.97 -14.75
N PHE A 133 -7.14 9.67 -14.00
CA PHE A 133 -6.01 10.58 -13.80
C PHE A 133 -4.77 10.20 -14.59
N GLY A 134 -4.72 9.03 -15.24
CA GLY A 134 -3.65 8.62 -16.17
C GLY A 134 -2.28 8.33 -15.53
N SER A 135 -1.88 9.08 -14.50
CA SER A 135 -0.58 9.02 -13.83
C SER A 135 -0.71 9.24 -12.31
N TRP A 136 0.38 8.94 -11.61
CA TRP A 136 0.42 9.04 -10.15
C TRP A 136 0.49 10.51 -9.73
N GLU A 137 1.26 11.29 -10.48
CA GLU A 137 1.49 12.71 -10.31
C GLU A 137 0.20 13.51 -10.49
N GLU A 138 -0.61 13.18 -11.50
CA GLU A 138 -1.92 13.82 -11.72
C GLU A 138 -2.91 13.50 -10.59
N LEU A 139 -2.96 12.25 -10.13
CA LEU A 139 -3.79 11.88 -8.98
C LEU A 139 -3.36 12.64 -7.71
N ALA A 140 -2.06 12.68 -7.42
CA ALA A 140 -1.53 13.37 -6.25
C ALA A 140 -1.79 14.88 -6.31
N ALA A 141 -1.64 15.50 -7.48
CA ALA A 141 -1.94 16.92 -7.68
C ALA A 141 -3.44 17.21 -7.51
N ALA A 142 -4.32 16.37 -8.05
CA ALA A 142 -5.76 16.50 -7.89
C ALA A 142 -6.19 16.35 -6.43
N VAL A 143 -5.67 15.35 -5.73
CA VAL A 143 -5.89 15.15 -4.29
C VAL A 143 -5.44 16.37 -3.48
N ALA A 144 -4.25 16.90 -3.76
CA ALA A 144 -3.72 18.06 -3.06
C ALA A 144 -4.59 19.30 -3.29
N ALA A 145 -5.01 19.55 -4.54
CA ALA A 145 -5.87 20.67 -4.90
C ALA A 145 -7.26 20.58 -4.24
N GLU A 146 -7.91 19.41 -4.33
CA GLU A 146 -9.23 19.18 -3.74
C GLU A 146 -9.19 19.23 -2.20
N ARG A 147 -8.16 18.66 -1.57
CA ARG A 147 -7.97 18.74 -0.12
C ARG A 147 -7.80 20.19 0.33
N ALA A 148 -7.03 20.99 -0.40
CA ALA A 148 -6.82 22.40 -0.08
C ALA A 148 -8.12 23.21 -0.19
N ALA A 149 -8.95 22.92 -1.20
CA ALA A 149 -10.25 23.55 -1.37
C ALA A 149 -11.22 23.23 -0.22
N ILE A 150 -11.16 22.03 0.36
CA ILE A 150 -12.04 21.60 1.45
C ILE A 150 -11.56 22.08 2.82
N VAL A 151 -10.27 21.91 3.11
CA VAL A 151 -9.70 22.16 4.44
C VAL A 151 -9.33 23.65 4.62
N GLY A 152 -9.28 24.43 3.53
CA GLY A 152 -8.86 25.83 3.55
C GLY A 152 -7.35 26.02 3.77
N GLU A 153 -6.58 24.94 3.65
CA GLU A 153 -5.16 24.89 3.97
C GLU A 153 -4.38 24.45 2.72
N SER A 154 -3.49 25.31 2.23
CA SER A 154 -2.63 24.99 1.08
C SER A 154 -1.81 23.73 1.37
N PRO A 155 -1.70 22.79 0.42
CA PRO A 155 -1.10 21.50 0.69
C PRO A 155 0.42 21.65 0.86
N PRO A 156 1.07 20.92 1.78
CA PRO A 156 2.52 20.80 1.76
C PRO A 156 2.92 20.12 0.45
N VAL A 157 3.80 20.77 -0.32
CA VAL A 157 4.35 20.23 -1.55
C VAL A 157 5.19 19.00 -1.20
N VAL A 158 4.63 17.81 -1.36
CA VAL A 158 5.38 16.55 -1.28
C VAL A 158 6.09 16.36 -2.61
N ILE A 159 7.33 16.86 -2.71
CA ILE A 159 8.21 16.54 -3.83
C ILE A 159 8.61 15.06 -3.68
N PRO A 160 8.30 14.19 -4.65
CA PRO A 160 8.73 12.80 -4.58
C PRO A 160 10.27 12.74 -4.58
N ALA A 161 10.85 11.96 -3.66
CA ALA A 161 12.30 11.79 -3.48
C ALA A 161 13.06 11.32 -4.74
N ARG A 162 12.37 10.99 -5.83
CA ARG A 162 12.98 10.74 -7.15
C ARG A 162 13.46 11.99 -7.89
N ALA A 163 13.16 13.20 -7.41
CA ALA A 163 13.72 14.44 -7.96
C ALA A 163 15.15 14.76 -7.47
N VAL A 164 15.74 13.93 -6.60
CA VAL A 164 17.13 14.06 -6.15
C VAL A 164 17.98 12.95 -6.80
N GLY A 165 18.20 13.07 -8.10
CA GLY A 165 19.09 12.20 -8.85
C GLY A 165 19.68 12.94 -10.05
N HIS A 166 21.00 13.13 -10.01
CA HIS A 166 21.89 13.67 -11.05
C HIS A 166 22.17 15.18 -11.03
N ALA A 167 23.00 15.60 -10.07
CA ALA A 167 24.04 16.58 -10.35
C ALA A 167 25.37 16.04 -9.78
N HIS A 168 25.99 15.12 -10.50
CA HIS A 168 27.41 14.85 -10.32
C HIS A 168 28.15 15.92 -11.14
N PRO A 169 28.90 16.86 -10.52
CA PRO A 169 29.61 17.86 -11.28
C PRO A 169 30.69 17.20 -12.13
N LEU A 170 30.67 17.56 -13.42
CA LEU A 170 31.69 17.24 -14.39
C LEU A 170 33.06 17.71 -13.87
N ASN A 171 33.99 16.77 -13.93
CA ASN A 171 35.42 16.97 -13.99
C ASN A 171 35.79 18.15 -14.91
N THR A 172 36.43 19.18 -14.36
CA THR A 172 37.29 20.09 -15.13
C THR A 172 38.67 20.09 -14.48
N ALA A 173 39.54 19.25 -15.02
CA ALA A 173 40.97 19.27 -14.76
C ALA A 173 41.61 20.58 -15.27
N GLY A 174 42.46 21.19 -14.42
CA GLY A 174 43.65 21.98 -14.77
C GLY A 174 43.46 23.26 -15.61
N PRO A 175 44.47 24.15 -15.73
CA PRO A 175 45.91 23.85 -15.60
C PRO A 175 46.68 24.70 -14.57
N SER A 176 47.92 24.23 -14.36
CA SER A 176 49.02 24.79 -13.58
C SER A 176 49.37 26.25 -13.86
N ALA A 177 49.85 26.92 -12.81
CA ALA A 177 50.95 27.89 -12.85
C ALA A 177 51.70 27.82 -11.52
#